data_AF-A0A523TX63-F1
#
_entry.id   AF-A0A523TX63-F1
#
_cell.length_a   1.000
_cell.length_b   1.000
_cell.length_c   1.000
_cell.angle_alpha   90.00
_cell.angle_beta   90.00
_cell.angle_gamma   90.00
#
_symmetry.space_group_name_H-M   'P 1'
#
loop_
_entity.id
_entity.type
_entity.pdbx_description
1 polymer ?
#
loop_
_entity_poly.entity_id
_entity_poly.type
_entity_poly.pdbx_seq_one_letter_code
_entity_poly.pdbx_strand_id
1 'polypeptide(L)'
;MAKAKKKKAGKASTKKQAKATKAKTGKPKGATAPAQKKKKAPAAELTTLKKKAEKVRAELVKAENEANALRMQAKSVESVAKKAYAEVVAPYREACRRAGVECEFAGGKAGSVTERVGFLVEKTNGGIRVMIKGRPKTEKVIPLKVLKESISKAAYAYTDKHLGPKEKIGNKGGGLSNRLRTVLTKK
;
A
#
# COMPACT_ATOMS: atom_id res chain seq x y z
N MET A 1 30.94 17.98 38.53
CA MET A 1 31.89 17.01 39.12
C MET A 1 31.28 15.62 38.90
N ALA A 2 31.88 14.57 38.35
CA ALA A 2 33.27 14.15 38.20
C ALA A 2 33.54 13.55 36.80
N LYS A 3 34.84 13.45 36.47
CA LYS A 3 35.43 12.99 35.20
C LYS A 3 35.92 11.54 35.31
N ALA A 4 35.90 10.81 34.20
CA ALA A 4 36.91 9.82 33.75
C ALA A 4 36.60 9.51 32.26
N LYS A 5 37.36 9.85 31.19
CA LYS A 5 38.78 9.61 30.80
C LYS A 5 39.17 8.14 31.03
N LYS A 6 39.61 7.32 30.07
CA LYS A 6 40.59 7.50 28.95
C LYS A 6 40.50 6.23 28.04
N LYS A 7 40.62 6.33 26.70
CA LYS A 7 41.79 5.98 25.82
C LYS A 7 42.19 4.47 25.84
N LYS A 8 42.69 3.80 24.79
CA LYS A 8 43.06 4.06 23.38
C LYS A 8 43.55 2.71 22.80
N ALA A 9 43.50 2.58 21.46
CA ALA A 9 44.46 1.86 20.57
C ALA A 9 44.56 0.33 20.70
N GLY A 10 44.79 -0.46 19.65
CA GLY A 10 45.12 -0.21 18.25
C GLY A 10 45.93 -1.40 17.69
N LYS A 11 46.00 -1.51 16.34
CA LYS A 11 46.95 -2.33 15.54
C LYS A 11 46.84 -3.86 15.75
N ALA A 12 47.27 -4.79 14.89
CA ALA A 12 47.93 -4.83 13.58
C ALA A 12 47.82 -6.32 13.14
N SER A 13 47.42 -6.61 11.90
CA SER A 13 48.23 -7.25 10.84
C SER A 13 49.21 -8.36 11.27
N THR A 14 49.01 -9.59 10.74
CA THR A 14 50.04 -10.61 10.39
C THR A 14 49.31 -11.78 9.72
N LYS A 15 49.34 -11.97 8.39
CA LYS A 15 50.41 -12.54 7.55
C LYS A 15 51.09 -13.77 8.20
N LYS A 16 50.74 -14.97 7.72
CA LYS A 16 51.64 -16.13 7.76
C LYS A 16 51.43 -17.00 6.51
N GLN A 17 52.24 -16.72 5.49
CA GLN A 17 52.64 -17.69 4.49
C GLN A 17 53.73 -18.58 5.09
N ALA A 18 53.63 -19.89 4.86
CA ALA A 18 54.69 -20.89 4.94
C ALA A 18 54.10 -22.19 4.35
N LYS A 19 54.76 -23.01 3.55
CA LYS A 19 56.08 -22.98 2.91
C LYS A 19 56.06 -24.12 1.88
N ALA A 20 56.93 -24.00 0.89
CA ALA A 20 57.05 -24.78 -0.32
C ALA A 20 57.31 -26.29 -0.18
N THR A 21 56.95 -27.04 -1.23
CA THR A 21 57.72 -28.18 -1.72
C THR A 21 58.00 -28.05 -3.23
N LYS A 22 59.27 -27.73 -3.49
CA LYS A 22 60.17 -28.02 -4.63
C LYS A 22 59.60 -28.43 -6.01
N ALA A 23 59.87 -27.53 -6.95
CA ALA A 23 60.44 -27.69 -8.30
C ALA A 23 60.63 -29.09 -8.90
N LYS A 24 60.20 -29.24 -10.17
CA LYS A 24 61.05 -29.78 -11.26
C LYS A 24 60.47 -29.41 -12.64
N THR A 25 61.22 -28.56 -13.36
CA THR A 25 61.56 -28.64 -14.81
C THR A 25 60.50 -29.10 -15.81
N GLY A 26 60.06 -28.18 -16.69
CA GLY A 26 59.39 -28.51 -17.96
C GLY A 26 58.79 -27.29 -18.66
N LYS A 27 59.39 -26.90 -19.78
CA LYS A 27 59.01 -25.81 -20.72
C LYS A 27 57.58 -26.03 -21.30
N PRO A 28 56.82 -24.97 -21.66
CA PRO A 28 55.37 -25.05 -21.82
C PRO A 28 54.96 -25.69 -23.15
N LYS A 29 54.11 -26.72 -23.10
CA LYS A 29 53.29 -27.16 -24.23
C LYS A 29 51.83 -26.91 -23.87
N GLY A 30 51.16 -26.24 -24.80
CA GLY A 30 49.93 -25.50 -24.55
C GLY A 30 48.75 -26.30 -24.03
N ALA A 31 47.86 -25.57 -23.37
CA ALA A 31 46.45 -25.87 -23.33
C ALA A 31 45.73 -24.53 -23.42
N THR A 32 45.43 -24.16 -24.65
CA THR A 32 44.49 -23.11 -25.04
C THR A 32 43.19 -23.34 -24.27
N ALA A 33 42.75 -22.33 -23.50
CA ALA A 33 41.41 -22.31 -22.95
C ALA A 33 40.40 -22.58 -24.09
N PRO A 34 39.41 -23.47 -23.93
CA PRO A 34 38.39 -23.64 -24.94
C PRO A 34 37.57 -22.36 -25.00
N ALA A 35 37.81 -21.57 -26.05
CA ALA A 35 36.96 -20.47 -26.43
C ALA A 35 35.53 -21.01 -26.52
N GLN A 36 34.66 -20.54 -25.63
CA GLN A 36 33.22 -20.70 -25.77
C GLN A 36 32.81 -20.04 -27.08
N LYS A 37 32.81 -20.81 -28.17
CA LYS A 37 32.12 -20.46 -29.40
C LYS A 37 30.65 -20.32 -29.04
N LYS A 38 30.21 -19.08 -28.79
CA LYS A 38 28.81 -18.68 -28.91
C LYS A 38 28.39 -19.01 -30.35
N LYS A 39 27.91 -20.24 -30.58
CA LYS A 39 27.16 -20.56 -31.79
C LYS A 39 25.90 -19.68 -31.72
N LYS A 40 25.84 -18.63 -32.55
CA LYS A 40 24.60 -17.90 -32.82
C LYS A 40 23.56 -18.96 -33.19
N ALA A 41 22.46 -19.04 -32.45
CA ALA A 41 21.33 -19.88 -32.84
C ALA A 41 20.96 -19.53 -34.30
N PRO A 42 20.74 -20.53 -35.17
CA PRO A 42 20.41 -20.26 -36.56
C PRO A 42 19.14 -19.40 -36.61
N ALA A 43 19.14 -18.38 -37.48
CA ALA A 43 18.06 -17.39 -37.52
C ALA A 43 16.66 -18.02 -37.69
N ALA A 44 16.58 -19.22 -38.29
CA ALA A 44 15.37 -20.02 -38.44
C ALA A 44 14.81 -20.60 -37.13
N GLU A 45 15.67 -20.97 -36.17
CA GLU A 45 15.22 -21.43 -34.85
C GLU A 45 14.68 -20.25 -34.03
N LEU A 46 15.31 -19.08 -34.13
CA LEU A 46 14.86 -17.86 -33.46
C LEU A 46 13.49 -17.38 -33.98
N THR A 47 13.22 -17.46 -35.28
CA THR A 47 11.90 -17.11 -35.83
C THR A 47 10.82 -18.11 -35.41
N THR A 48 11.16 -19.40 -35.34
CA THR A 48 10.23 -20.44 -34.86
C THR A 48 9.90 -20.26 -33.38
N LEU A 49 10.91 -19.97 -32.55
CA LEU A 49 10.72 -19.69 -31.13
C LEU A 49 9.92 -18.40 -30.89
N LYS A 50 10.15 -17.34 -31.69
CA LYS A 50 9.35 -16.11 -31.63
C LYS A 50 7.87 -16.38 -31.93
N LYS A 51 7.56 -17.13 -32.99
CA LYS A 51 6.17 -17.51 -33.32
C LYS A 51 5.51 -18.33 -32.20
N LYS A 52 6.25 -19.26 -31.58
CA LYS A 52 5.75 -20.02 -30.42
C LYS A 52 5.50 -19.10 -29.22
N ALA A 53 6.42 -18.20 -28.91
CA ALA A 53 6.28 -17.24 -27.82
C ALA A 53 5.10 -16.28 -28.04
N GLU A 54 4.86 -15.83 -29.27
CA GLU A 54 3.71 -15.00 -29.61
C GLU A 54 2.38 -15.74 -29.46
N LYS A 55 2.31 -17.01 -29.87
CA LYS A 55 1.13 -17.86 -29.66
C LYS A 55 0.83 -18.07 -28.19
N VAL A 56 1.84 -18.45 -27.39
CA VAL A 56 1.68 -18.63 -25.93
C VAL A 56 1.29 -17.31 -25.25
N ARG A 57 1.85 -16.18 -25.69
CA ARG A 57 1.46 -14.86 -25.18
C ARG A 57 0.00 -14.52 -25.51
N ALA A 58 -0.46 -14.82 -26.72
CA ALA A 58 -1.85 -14.61 -27.11
C ALA A 58 -2.81 -15.49 -26.28
N GLU A 59 -2.46 -16.75 -26.06
CA GLU A 59 -3.22 -17.67 -25.20
C GLU A 59 -3.24 -17.20 -23.73
N LEU A 60 -2.11 -16.71 -23.21
CA LEU A 60 -2.04 -16.14 -21.87
C LEU A 60 -2.98 -14.93 -21.71
N VAL A 61 -2.94 -13.99 -22.65
CA VAL A 61 -3.81 -12.81 -22.61
C VAL A 61 -5.29 -13.21 -22.68
N LYS A 62 -5.63 -14.22 -23.49
CA LYS A 62 -7.00 -14.76 -23.56
C LYS A 62 -7.43 -15.35 -22.21
N ALA A 63 -6.59 -16.18 -21.59
CA ALA A 63 -6.87 -16.79 -20.29
C ALA A 63 -7.01 -15.73 -19.17
N GLU A 64 -6.17 -14.69 -19.17
CA GLU A 64 -6.27 -13.59 -18.20
C GLU A 64 -7.60 -12.84 -18.34
N ASN A 65 -8.04 -12.58 -19.57
CA ASN A 65 -9.31 -11.91 -19.84
C ASN A 65 -10.50 -12.76 -19.37
N GLU A 66 -10.50 -14.06 -19.65
CA GLU A 66 -11.53 -14.98 -19.19
C GLU A 66 -11.56 -15.09 -17.66
N ALA A 67 -10.40 -15.20 -17.01
CA ALA A 67 -10.31 -15.21 -15.55
C ALA A 67 -10.84 -13.90 -14.92
N ASN A 68 -10.57 -12.76 -15.55
CA ASN A 68 -11.09 -11.47 -15.09
C ASN A 68 -12.60 -11.36 -15.28
N ALA A 69 -13.14 -11.85 -16.40
CA ALA A 69 -14.59 -11.91 -16.62
C ALA A 69 -15.29 -12.79 -15.56
N LEU A 70 -14.75 -13.98 -15.28
CA LEU A 70 -15.27 -14.86 -14.24
C LEU A 70 -15.19 -14.24 -12.84
N ARG A 71 -14.10 -13.53 -12.52
CA ARG A 71 -14.02 -12.78 -11.25
C ARG A 71 -15.07 -11.70 -11.13
N MET A 72 -15.40 -11.01 -12.22
CA MET A 72 -16.46 -9.99 -12.21
C MET A 72 -17.84 -10.60 -12.01
N GLN A 73 -18.11 -11.75 -12.63
CA GLN A 73 -19.34 -12.53 -12.40
C GLN A 73 -19.43 -13.06 -10.97
N ALA A 74 -18.34 -13.60 -10.41
CA ALA A 74 -18.32 -14.06 -9.03
C ALA A 74 -18.62 -12.92 -8.05
N LYS A 75 -18.03 -11.74 -8.27
CA LYS A 75 -18.31 -10.54 -7.46
C LYS A 75 -19.77 -10.09 -7.56
N SER A 76 -20.39 -10.19 -8.75
CA SER A 76 -21.80 -9.80 -8.89
C SER A 76 -22.70 -10.76 -8.12
N VAL A 77 -22.49 -12.07 -8.25
CA VAL A 77 -23.24 -13.10 -7.50
C VAL A 77 -23.06 -12.91 -5.99
N GLU A 78 -21.83 -12.72 -5.51
CA GLU A 78 -21.57 -12.43 -4.10
C GLU A 78 -22.32 -11.18 -3.63
N SER A 79 -22.33 -10.12 -4.43
CA SER A 79 -22.99 -8.86 -4.06
C SER A 79 -24.51 -9.02 -3.95
N VAL A 80 -25.11 -9.83 -4.83
CA VAL A 80 -26.54 -10.16 -4.78
C VAL A 80 -26.85 -11.01 -3.55
N ALA A 81 -26.06 -12.06 -3.31
CA ALA A 81 -26.23 -12.93 -2.14
C ALA A 81 -26.08 -12.14 -0.81
N LYS A 82 -25.09 -11.26 -0.72
CA LYS A 82 -24.88 -10.38 0.45
C LYS A 82 -26.07 -9.44 0.68
N LYS A 83 -26.65 -8.88 -0.40
CA LYS A 83 -27.83 -8.02 -0.31
C LYS A 83 -29.06 -8.80 0.15
N ALA A 84 -29.35 -9.93 -0.49
CA ALA A 84 -30.48 -10.79 -0.12
C ALA A 84 -30.39 -11.23 1.36
N TYR A 85 -29.20 -11.66 1.79
CA TYR A 85 -28.95 -12.00 3.20
C TYR A 85 -29.19 -10.81 4.13
N ALA A 86 -28.68 -9.62 3.77
CA ALA A 86 -28.88 -8.41 4.58
C ALA A 86 -30.35 -7.99 4.67
N GLU A 87 -31.13 -8.14 3.60
CA GLU A 87 -32.58 -7.85 3.58
C GLU A 87 -33.37 -8.80 4.49
N VAL A 88 -33.06 -10.09 4.45
CA VAL A 88 -33.71 -11.09 5.32
C VAL A 88 -33.38 -10.85 6.80
N VAL A 89 -32.14 -10.46 7.09
CA VAL A 89 -31.67 -10.24 8.46
C VAL A 89 -32.05 -8.85 9.01
N ALA A 90 -32.41 -7.89 8.15
CA ALA A 90 -32.70 -6.51 8.57
C ALA A 90 -33.85 -6.40 9.60
N PRO A 91 -35.02 -7.05 9.41
CA PRO A 91 -36.09 -7.00 10.41
C PRO A 91 -35.67 -7.54 11.77
N TYR A 92 -34.89 -8.63 11.79
CA TYR A 92 -34.36 -9.22 13.03
C TYR A 92 -33.38 -8.26 13.73
N ARG A 93 -32.48 -7.61 12.99
CA ARG A 93 -31.57 -6.59 13.54
C ARG A 93 -32.32 -5.40 14.15
N GLU A 94 -33.38 -4.95 13.49
CA GLU A 94 -34.20 -3.85 14.01
C GLU A 94 -34.95 -4.27 15.29
N ALA A 95 -35.44 -5.52 15.36
CA ALA A 95 -36.04 -6.08 16.57
C ALA A 95 -35.03 -6.15 17.72
N CYS A 96 -33.83 -6.68 17.49
CA CYS A 96 -32.76 -6.69 18.50
C CYS A 96 -32.40 -5.27 18.97
N ARG A 97 -32.31 -4.30 18.05
CA ARG A 97 -32.03 -2.90 18.40
C ARG A 97 -33.13 -2.28 19.27
N ARG A 98 -34.40 -2.54 18.96
CA ARG A 98 -35.54 -2.07 19.77
C ARG A 98 -35.55 -2.72 21.15
N ALA A 99 -35.15 -3.98 21.24
CA ALA A 99 -35.04 -4.70 22.51
C ALA A 99 -33.77 -4.35 23.32
N GLY A 100 -32.84 -3.58 22.75
CA GLY A 100 -31.58 -3.23 23.42
C GLY A 100 -30.64 -4.42 23.64
N VAL A 101 -30.82 -5.52 22.89
CA VAL A 101 -30.02 -6.74 23.00
C VAL A 101 -28.98 -6.82 21.87
N GLU A 102 -27.86 -7.49 22.15
CA GLU A 102 -26.83 -7.75 21.16
C GLU A 102 -27.38 -8.70 20.07
N CYS A 103 -27.25 -8.30 18.81
CA CYS A 103 -27.75 -9.10 17.69
C CYS A 103 -26.64 -10.02 17.17
N GLU A 104 -26.84 -11.34 17.25
CA GLU A 104 -25.90 -12.35 16.74
C GLU A 104 -25.57 -12.17 15.25
N PHE A 105 -26.51 -11.62 14.49
CA PHE A 105 -26.33 -11.33 13.08
C PHE A 105 -25.84 -9.91 12.82
N ALA A 106 -25.04 -9.29 13.69
CA ALA A 106 -24.43 -7.96 13.49
C ALA A 106 -23.37 -7.90 12.36
N GLY A 107 -23.58 -8.61 11.25
CA GLY A 107 -22.74 -8.63 10.07
C GLY A 107 -23.11 -7.55 9.05
N GLY A 108 -22.87 -6.29 9.38
CA GLY A 108 -22.98 -5.18 8.43
C GLY A 108 -22.61 -3.90 9.14
N LYS A 109 -21.60 -3.17 8.65
CA LYS A 109 -21.08 -1.92 9.24
C LYS A 109 -22.23 -1.18 9.90
N ALA A 110 -22.23 -1.18 11.23
CA ALA A 110 -23.22 -0.47 12.02
C ALA A 110 -23.40 0.89 11.33
N GLY A 111 -24.65 1.21 10.96
CA GLY A 111 -24.96 2.54 10.44
C GLY A 111 -24.27 3.53 11.36
N SER A 112 -23.43 4.41 10.81
CA SER A 112 -22.58 5.29 11.60
C SER A 112 -23.43 5.88 12.72
N VAL A 113 -23.07 5.59 13.99
CA VAL A 113 -23.81 6.05 15.18
C VAL A 113 -23.91 7.59 15.24
N THR A 114 -23.20 8.27 14.33
CA THR A 114 -23.20 9.73 14.18
C THR A 114 -23.59 10.21 12.79
N GLU A 115 -24.14 11.43 12.79
CA GLU A 115 -24.58 12.22 11.64
C GLU A 115 -23.59 12.14 10.46
N ARG A 116 -24.09 11.93 9.24
CA ARG A 116 -23.25 11.89 8.04
C ARG A 116 -22.70 13.29 7.76
N VAL A 117 -21.39 13.44 7.84
CA VAL A 117 -20.71 14.72 7.61
C VAL A 117 -19.94 14.67 6.28
N GLY A 118 -20.22 15.63 5.41
CA GLY A 118 -19.43 15.86 4.19
C GLY A 118 -18.44 16.98 4.38
N PHE A 119 -17.15 16.75 4.11
CA PHE A 119 -16.13 17.81 4.08
C PHE A 119 -15.96 18.39 2.68
N LEU A 120 -15.95 19.72 2.56
CA LEU A 120 -15.45 20.43 1.39
C LEU A 120 -14.03 20.88 1.70
N VAL A 121 -13.11 20.60 0.77
CA VAL A 121 -11.68 20.80 0.95
C VAL A 121 -11.14 21.46 -0.31
N GLU A 122 -10.55 22.64 -0.16
CA GLU A 122 -10.06 23.46 -1.26
C GLU A 122 -8.63 23.92 -1.00
N LYS A 123 -7.82 23.93 -2.06
CA LYS A 123 -6.43 24.38 -2.00
C LYS A 123 -6.40 25.91 -2.04
N THR A 124 -5.64 26.52 -1.13
CA THR A 124 -5.41 27.97 -1.11
C THR A 124 -3.91 28.25 -1.12
N ASN A 125 -3.50 29.48 -1.45
CA ASN A 125 -2.08 29.84 -1.56
C ASN A 125 -1.27 29.61 -0.26
N GLY A 126 -1.93 29.68 0.90
CA GLY A 126 -1.30 29.48 2.22
C GLY A 126 -1.58 28.14 2.90
N GLY A 127 -2.41 27.26 2.31
CA GLY A 127 -2.95 26.13 3.05
C GLY A 127 -4.01 25.33 2.32
N ILE A 128 -4.81 24.62 3.12
CA ILE A 128 -6.02 23.97 2.68
C ILE A 128 -7.18 24.51 3.48
N ARG A 129 -8.18 25.02 2.79
CA ARG A 129 -9.45 25.44 3.35
C ARG A 129 -10.34 24.22 3.55
N VAL A 130 -10.80 24.01 4.77
CA VAL A 130 -11.67 22.88 5.14
C VAL A 130 -12.95 23.43 5.73
N MET A 131 -14.07 22.93 5.27
CA MET A 131 -15.38 23.22 5.85
C MET A 131 -16.27 21.98 5.81
N ILE A 132 -17.24 21.93 6.72
CA ILE A 132 -18.31 20.94 6.69
C ILE A 132 -19.44 21.46 5.78
N LYS A 133 -19.87 20.64 4.83
CA LYS A 133 -21.00 20.94 3.93
C LYS A 133 -22.23 21.25 4.76
N GLY A 134 -22.89 22.37 4.44
CA GLY A 134 -24.06 22.87 5.18
C GLY A 134 -23.73 23.61 6.48
N ARG A 135 -22.45 23.72 6.88
CA ARG A 135 -22.03 24.43 8.11
C ARG A 135 -20.89 25.42 7.81
N PRO A 136 -21.17 26.59 7.20
CA PRO A 136 -20.14 27.57 6.83
C PRO A 136 -19.33 28.08 8.04
N LYS A 137 -19.92 28.11 9.24
CA LYS A 137 -19.22 28.47 10.49
C LYS A 137 -18.04 27.56 10.87
N THR A 138 -17.87 26.44 10.18
CA THR A 138 -16.77 25.48 10.39
C THR A 138 -15.61 25.70 9.43
N GLU A 139 -15.66 26.74 8.59
CA GLU A 139 -14.59 27.06 7.67
C GLU A 139 -13.29 27.40 8.41
N LYS A 140 -12.22 26.66 8.11
CA LYS A 140 -10.89 26.88 8.67
C LYS A 140 -9.85 26.64 7.61
N VAL A 141 -8.87 27.54 7.52
CA VAL A 141 -7.67 27.32 6.71
C VAL A 141 -6.63 26.61 7.58
N ILE A 142 -6.24 25.40 7.17
CA ILE A 142 -5.14 24.65 7.77
C ILE A 142 -3.85 25.04 7.02
N PRO A 143 -2.87 25.66 7.70
CA PRO A 143 -1.63 26.09 7.06
C PRO A 143 -0.83 24.91 6.50
N LEU A 144 -0.12 25.12 5.38
CA LEU A 144 0.75 24.09 4.80
C LEU A 144 1.83 23.59 5.77
N LYS A 145 2.32 24.44 6.69
CA LYS A 145 3.32 24.05 7.70
C LYS A 145 2.79 22.91 8.59
N VAL A 146 1.58 23.06 9.11
CA VAL A 146 0.91 22.05 9.97
C VAL A 146 0.61 20.78 9.18
N LEU A 147 0.23 20.90 7.91
CA LEU A 147 -0.02 19.75 7.04
C LEU A 147 1.25 18.96 6.71
N LYS A 148 2.40 19.65 6.57
CA LYS A 148 3.71 19.00 6.35
C LYS A 148 4.16 18.21 7.59
N GLU A 149 3.89 18.73 8.79
CA GLU A 149 4.21 18.01 10.03
C GLU A 149 3.37 16.75 10.19
N SER A 150 2.04 16.87 10.08
CA SER A 150 1.15 15.72 10.10
C SER A 150 -0.27 16.06 9.62
N ILE A 151 -0.59 15.63 8.39
CA ILE A 151 -1.94 15.73 7.82
C ILE A 151 -2.98 15.06 8.72
N SER A 152 -2.64 13.91 9.31
CA SER A 152 -3.56 13.17 10.16
C SER A 152 -3.85 13.90 11.46
N LYS A 153 -2.84 14.45 12.15
CA LYS A 153 -3.06 15.27 13.36
C LYS A 153 -3.91 16.50 13.05
N ALA A 154 -3.62 17.18 11.94
CA ALA A 154 -4.39 18.35 11.51
C ALA A 154 -5.87 18.02 11.24
N ALA A 155 -6.13 16.88 10.58
CA ALA A 155 -7.48 16.41 10.31
C ALA A 155 -8.24 16.05 11.59
N TYR A 156 -7.60 15.33 12.51
CA TYR A 156 -8.24 14.96 13.78
C TYR A 156 -8.48 16.18 14.67
N ALA A 157 -7.54 17.12 14.76
CA ALA A 157 -7.72 18.36 15.51
C ALA A 157 -8.87 19.22 14.95
N TYR A 158 -9.06 19.23 13.64
CA TYR A 158 -10.21 19.91 13.03
C TYR A 158 -11.52 19.20 13.38
N THR A 159 -11.58 17.87 13.23
CA THR A 159 -12.82 17.13 13.53
C THR A 159 -13.17 17.16 15.01
N ASP A 160 -12.17 17.12 15.89
CA ASP A 160 -12.37 17.23 17.34
C ASP A 160 -12.99 18.58 17.72
N LYS A 161 -12.47 19.67 17.15
CA LYS A 161 -13.00 21.02 17.37
C LYS A 161 -14.45 21.23 16.89
N HIS A 162 -14.84 20.61 15.78
CA HIS A 162 -16.13 20.92 15.12
C HIS A 162 -17.20 19.84 15.24
N LEU A 163 -16.81 18.59 15.51
CA LEU A 163 -17.72 17.46 15.63
C LEU A 163 -17.64 16.79 17.01
N GLY A 164 -16.56 17.01 17.75
CA GLY A 164 -16.31 16.42 19.07
C GLY A 164 -15.35 15.22 19.03
N PRO A 165 -15.17 14.55 20.18
CA PRO A 165 -14.11 13.58 20.39
C PRO A 165 -14.29 12.32 19.54
N LYS A 166 -13.17 11.66 19.22
CA LYS A 166 -13.07 10.53 18.27
C LYS A 166 -14.00 9.37 18.63
N GLU A 167 -14.21 9.12 19.92
CA GLU A 167 -15.08 8.08 20.44
C GLU A 167 -16.53 8.29 20.00
N LYS A 168 -16.98 9.56 19.95
CA LYS A 168 -18.32 9.91 19.48
C LYS A 168 -18.36 9.88 17.96
N ILE A 169 -17.45 10.56 17.29
CA ILE A 169 -17.57 10.83 15.84
C ILE A 169 -17.04 9.71 14.94
N GLY A 170 -16.35 8.71 15.51
CA GLY A 170 -15.71 7.63 14.78
C GLY A 170 -14.54 8.09 13.89
N ASN A 171 -14.30 7.36 12.80
CA ASN A 171 -13.15 7.59 11.91
C ASN A 171 -13.35 8.74 10.89
N LYS A 172 -14.05 9.81 11.26
CA LYS A 172 -14.27 10.97 10.38
C LYS A 172 -12.97 11.75 10.13
N GLY A 173 -12.09 11.83 11.12
CA GLY A 173 -10.75 12.42 10.97
C GLY A 173 -9.90 11.70 9.92
N GLY A 174 -9.98 10.37 9.85
CA GLY A 174 -9.32 9.59 8.79
C GLY A 174 -9.87 9.91 7.39
N GLY A 175 -11.20 10.04 7.28
CA GLY A 175 -11.86 10.45 6.03
C GLY A 175 -11.41 11.84 5.55
N LEU A 176 -11.31 12.81 6.46
CA LEU A 176 -10.79 14.14 6.15
C LEU A 176 -9.30 14.08 5.75
N SER A 177 -8.48 13.33 6.50
CA SER A 177 -7.04 13.18 6.22
C SER A 177 -6.78 12.67 4.81
N ASN A 178 -7.55 11.68 4.34
CA ASN A 178 -7.44 11.18 2.97
C ASN A 178 -7.80 12.25 1.93
N ARG A 179 -8.84 13.06 2.17
CA ARG A 179 -9.20 14.17 1.27
C ARG A 179 -8.11 15.24 1.21
N LEU A 180 -7.53 15.61 2.36
CA LEU A 180 -6.42 16.56 2.40
C LEU A 180 -5.24 16.07 1.57
N ARG A 181 -4.88 14.78 1.68
CA ARG A 181 -3.84 14.17 0.84
C ARG A 181 -4.18 14.26 -0.64
N THR A 182 -5.40 13.90 -1.03
CA THR A 182 -5.84 13.98 -2.43
C THR A 182 -5.73 15.39 -3.00
N VAL A 183 -6.14 16.41 -2.23
CA VAL A 183 -6.08 17.81 -2.68
C VAL A 183 -4.64 18.31 -2.79
N LEU A 184 -3.74 17.87 -1.90
CA LEU A 184 -2.31 18.22 -1.99
C LEU A 184 -1.63 17.59 -3.21
N THR A 185 -2.05 16.39 -3.60
CA THR A 185 -1.49 15.68 -4.77
C THR A 185 -2.06 16.15 -6.11
N LYS A 186 -3.21 16.83 -6.11
CA LYS A 186 -3.78 17.43 -7.33
C LYS A 186 -2.95 18.67 -7.72
N LYS A 187 -2.34 18.58 -8.90
CA LYS A 187 -1.63 19.68 -9.56
C LYS A 187 -2.64 20.69 -10.09
#